data_AF-A0A7K3LJ12-F1
#
_entry.id   AF-A0A7K3LJ12-F1
#
_cell.length_a   1.000
_cell.length_b   1.000
_cell.length_c   1.000
_cell.angle_alpha   90.00
_cell.angle_beta   90.00
_cell.angle_gamma   90.00
#
_symmetry.space_group_name_H-M   'P 1'
#
loop_
_entity.id
_entity.type
_entity.pdbx_description
1 polymer ?
#
loop_
_entity_poly.entity_id
_entity_poly.type
_entity_poly.pdbx_seq_one_letter_code
_entity_poly.pdbx_strand_id
1 'polypeptide(L)'
;MTYSESSERLESELTSPLTVATFRRAVDMLATQAATCPVQDLGGVIRRGLDTPAISAVLDHHLGDADGREQFTTDLIHSAMTFRPNGLSSARDVPALLKVRLLSTLDAVWWAGTRPFRTDIEVTTDAGLIDLRQARSRGELRFDFRTQVFDLPRRGVRALDRRLRPRHSPRTIGMRLPYGRPEVIAVLNAIADDLAHRAPNAPRPWVNSLVRSVAYQDEMRGSGYTAASGSAHCLGWAADIEMDWMTRLGFGDALAAVLLDRADAAEINVIDEGQAWHICLNPRMRRTVKGEPCAE
;
A
#
# COMPACT_ATOMS: atom_id res chain seq x y z
N MET A 1 13.24 -33.00 -4.25
CA MET A 1 12.77 -31.62 -4.13
C MET A 1 11.51 -31.65 -3.30
N THR A 2 11.61 -31.25 -2.04
CA THR A 2 10.46 -31.23 -1.13
C THR A 2 9.59 -30.00 -1.41
N TYR A 3 8.29 -30.06 -1.12
CA TYR A 3 7.35 -28.94 -1.34
C TYR A 3 7.83 -27.63 -0.67
N SER A 4 8.60 -27.73 0.41
CA SER A 4 9.25 -26.62 1.12
C SER A 4 10.32 -25.92 0.29
N GLU A 5 11.19 -26.67 -0.39
CA GLU A 5 12.29 -26.10 -1.21
C GLU A 5 11.75 -25.39 -2.46
N SER A 6 10.66 -25.88 -3.03
CA SER A 6 9.98 -25.22 -4.15
C SER A 6 9.28 -23.92 -3.73
N SER A 7 8.66 -23.89 -2.55
CA SER A 7 7.98 -22.70 -2.03
C SER A 7 8.97 -21.58 -1.69
N GLU A 8 10.08 -21.92 -1.01
CA GLU A 8 11.12 -20.94 -0.65
C GLU A 8 11.81 -20.34 -1.88
N ARG A 9 12.02 -21.14 -2.93
CA ARG A 9 12.61 -20.66 -4.19
C ARG A 9 11.69 -19.70 -4.93
N LEU A 10 10.39 -20.00 -4.98
CA LEU A 10 9.38 -19.14 -5.61
C LEU A 10 9.20 -17.82 -4.85
N GLU A 11 9.18 -17.87 -3.51
CA GLU A 11 9.17 -16.66 -2.67
C GLU A 11 10.43 -15.80 -2.87
N SER A 12 11.60 -16.42 -3.00
CA SER A 12 12.86 -15.71 -3.31
C SER A 12 12.80 -15.01 -4.68
N GLU A 13 12.25 -15.67 -5.69
CA GLU A 13 12.14 -15.12 -7.04
C GLU A 13 11.17 -13.94 -7.12
N LEU A 14 10.00 -14.02 -6.47
CA LEU A 14 8.95 -12.98 -6.48
C LEU A 14 9.24 -11.80 -5.54
N THR A 15 10.22 -11.95 -4.65
CA THR A 15 10.73 -10.85 -3.81
C THR A 15 11.99 -10.21 -4.38
N SER A 16 12.58 -10.76 -5.45
CA SER A 16 13.81 -10.23 -6.04
C SER A 16 13.60 -8.87 -6.74
N PRO A 17 14.60 -7.97 -6.73
CA PRO A 17 14.48 -6.66 -7.39
C PRO A 17 14.14 -6.74 -8.88
N LEU A 18 14.74 -7.68 -9.60
CA LEU A 18 14.51 -7.84 -11.04
C LEU A 18 13.06 -8.23 -11.34
N THR A 19 12.49 -9.18 -10.59
CA THR A 19 11.11 -9.64 -10.79
C THR A 19 10.12 -8.53 -10.48
N VAL A 20 10.30 -7.83 -9.35
CA VAL A 20 9.44 -6.72 -8.94
C VAL A 20 9.47 -5.60 -9.97
N ALA A 21 10.65 -5.18 -10.41
CA ALA A 21 10.80 -4.14 -11.44
C ALA A 21 10.17 -4.56 -12.78
N THR A 22 10.32 -5.83 -13.17
CA THR A 22 9.75 -6.37 -14.42
C THR A 22 8.22 -6.41 -14.36
N PHE A 23 7.65 -6.84 -13.24
CA PHE A 23 6.21 -6.82 -13.00
C PHE A 23 5.64 -5.40 -13.04
N ARG A 24 6.22 -4.47 -12.27
CA ARG A 24 5.77 -3.06 -12.22
C ARG A 24 5.78 -2.41 -13.61
N ARG A 25 6.85 -2.64 -14.38
CA ARG A 25 6.96 -2.14 -15.76
C ARG A 25 5.87 -2.70 -16.67
N ALA A 26 5.56 -3.99 -16.56
CA ALA A 26 4.49 -4.61 -17.33
C ALA A 26 3.11 -4.03 -16.97
N VAL A 27 2.86 -3.78 -15.67
CA VAL A 27 1.64 -3.11 -15.18
C VAL A 27 1.55 -1.67 -15.73
N ASP A 28 2.64 -0.91 -15.70
CA ASP A 28 2.67 0.44 -16.26
C ASP A 28 2.41 0.46 -17.77
N MET A 29 3.02 -0.46 -18.52
CA MET A 29 2.79 -0.61 -19.96
C MET A 29 1.32 -0.91 -20.25
N LEU A 30 0.70 -1.83 -19.50
CA LEU A 30 -0.71 -2.16 -19.64
C LEU A 30 -1.59 -0.94 -19.34
N ALA A 31 -1.31 -0.23 -18.25
CA ALA A 31 -2.06 0.97 -17.88
C ALA A 31 -1.96 2.06 -18.97
N THR A 32 -0.77 2.26 -19.56
CA THR A 32 -0.56 3.19 -20.68
C THR A 32 -1.34 2.77 -21.93
N GLN A 33 -1.34 1.48 -22.27
CA GLN A 33 -2.12 0.97 -23.40
C GLN A 33 -3.62 1.18 -23.18
N ALA A 34 -4.13 0.85 -21.99
CA ALA A 34 -5.52 1.05 -21.61
C ALA A 34 -5.95 2.52 -21.62
N ALA A 35 -5.03 3.46 -21.33
CA ALA A 35 -5.31 4.90 -21.37
C ALA A 35 -5.54 5.43 -22.79
N THR A 36 -4.95 4.78 -23.80
CA THR A 36 -4.89 5.27 -25.18
C THR A 36 -5.76 4.49 -26.15
N CYS A 37 -6.22 3.28 -25.76
CA CYS A 37 -7.06 2.47 -26.62
C CYS A 37 -8.52 2.96 -26.65
N PRO A 38 -9.23 2.74 -27.75
CA PRO A 38 -10.68 2.93 -27.79
C PRO A 38 -11.39 2.04 -26.75
N VAL A 39 -12.50 2.52 -26.17
CA VAL A 39 -13.25 1.81 -25.12
C VAL A 39 -13.70 0.41 -25.57
N GLN A 40 -14.08 0.24 -26.84
CA GLN A 40 -14.47 -1.06 -27.38
C GLN A 40 -13.34 -2.10 -27.38
N ASP A 41 -12.08 -1.64 -27.39
CA ASP A 41 -10.90 -2.51 -27.44
C ASP A 41 -10.31 -2.79 -26.04
N LEU A 42 -10.78 -2.06 -25.01
CA LEU A 42 -10.22 -2.09 -23.66
C LEU A 42 -10.19 -3.50 -23.06
N GLY A 43 -11.26 -4.28 -23.21
CA GLY A 43 -11.29 -5.66 -22.71
C GLY A 43 -10.23 -6.56 -23.36
N GLY A 44 -9.99 -6.38 -24.66
CA GLY A 44 -8.93 -7.11 -25.38
C GLY A 44 -7.52 -6.66 -24.99
N VAL A 45 -7.33 -5.37 -24.73
CA VAL A 45 -6.07 -4.82 -24.22
C VAL A 45 -5.75 -5.38 -22.83
N ILE A 46 -6.74 -5.37 -21.91
CA ILE A 46 -6.58 -5.94 -20.57
C ILE A 46 -6.18 -7.41 -20.67
N ARG A 47 -6.95 -8.23 -21.38
CA ARG A 47 -6.69 -9.68 -21.48
C ARG A 47 -5.28 -9.98 -21.99
N ARG A 48 -4.86 -9.37 -23.11
CA ARG A 48 -3.50 -9.55 -23.65
C ARG A 48 -2.42 -9.05 -22.68
N GLY A 49 -2.69 -7.97 -21.96
CA GLY A 49 -1.79 -7.44 -20.94
C GLY A 49 -1.55 -8.44 -19.81
N LEU A 50 -2.62 -9.06 -19.29
CA LEU A 50 -2.53 -10.06 -18.22
C LEU A 50 -1.75 -11.31 -18.63
N ASP A 51 -1.71 -11.62 -19.94
CA ASP A 51 -0.93 -12.73 -20.50
C ASP A 51 0.57 -12.41 -20.69
N THR A 52 1.00 -11.19 -20.39
CA THR A 52 2.44 -10.86 -20.33
C THR A 52 3.12 -11.74 -19.28
N PRO A 53 4.27 -12.37 -19.56
CA PRO A 53 4.89 -13.34 -18.64
C PRO A 53 5.08 -12.82 -17.21
N ALA A 54 5.45 -11.54 -17.06
CA ALA A 54 5.65 -10.90 -15.77
C ALA A 54 4.37 -10.80 -14.93
N ILE A 55 3.24 -10.44 -15.54
CA ILE A 55 1.95 -10.34 -14.86
C ILE A 55 1.38 -11.73 -14.60
N SER A 56 1.46 -12.61 -15.60
CA SER A 56 1.05 -14.01 -15.51
C SER A 56 1.67 -14.70 -14.28
N ALA A 57 2.99 -14.61 -14.12
CA ALA A 57 3.70 -15.27 -13.02
C ALA A 57 3.17 -14.86 -11.63
N VAL A 58 2.86 -13.57 -11.42
CA VAL A 58 2.29 -13.08 -10.16
C VAL A 58 0.85 -13.55 -9.99
N LEU A 59 0.03 -13.50 -11.05
CA LEU A 59 -1.37 -13.95 -10.99
C LEU A 59 -1.48 -15.45 -10.75
N ASP A 60 -0.63 -16.25 -11.39
CA ASP A 60 -0.61 -17.70 -11.24
C ASP A 60 -0.28 -18.08 -9.79
N HIS A 61 0.63 -17.34 -9.13
CA HIS A 61 0.90 -17.52 -7.71
C HIS A 61 -0.23 -16.99 -6.81
N HIS A 62 -0.87 -15.88 -7.18
CA HIS A 62 -1.93 -15.28 -6.36
C HIS A 62 -3.21 -16.11 -6.36
N LEU A 63 -3.62 -16.60 -7.54
CA LEU A 63 -4.93 -17.19 -7.80
C LEU A 63 -4.88 -18.72 -7.83
N GLY A 64 -3.72 -19.32 -8.10
CA GLY A 64 -3.46 -20.76 -7.99
C GLY A 64 -4.09 -21.64 -9.08
N ASP A 65 -5.13 -21.18 -9.77
CA ASP A 65 -5.80 -21.93 -10.84
C ASP A 65 -6.33 -21.05 -11.99
N ALA A 66 -6.75 -21.72 -13.07
CA ALA A 66 -7.24 -21.08 -14.29
C ALA A 66 -8.60 -20.41 -14.11
N ASP A 67 -9.46 -20.96 -13.24
CA ASP A 67 -10.81 -20.42 -12.98
C ASP A 67 -10.71 -19.09 -12.21
N GLY A 68 -9.85 -19.03 -11.20
CA GLY A 68 -9.51 -17.81 -10.46
C GLY A 68 -8.93 -16.75 -11.39
N ARG A 69 -8.08 -17.14 -12.34
CA ARG A 69 -7.52 -16.22 -13.36
C ARG A 69 -8.59 -15.66 -14.29
N GLU A 70 -9.51 -16.49 -14.78
CA GLU A 70 -10.60 -16.03 -15.65
C GLU A 70 -11.57 -15.13 -14.88
N GLN A 71 -11.88 -15.46 -13.63
CA GLN A 71 -12.72 -14.64 -12.75
C GLN A 71 -12.07 -13.28 -12.50
N PHE A 72 -10.79 -13.25 -12.11
CA PHE A 72 -10.05 -12.00 -11.91
C PHE A 72 -10.02 -11.14 -13.18
N THR A 73 -9.78 -11.76 -14.34
CA THR A 73 -9.77 -11.09 -15.63
C THR A 73 -11.13 -10.47 -15.96
N THR A 74 -12.20 -11.24 -15.79
CA THR A 74 -13.57 -10.81 -16.03
C THR A 74 -13.95 -9.65 -15.11
N ASP A 75 -13.65 -9.76 -13.81
CA ASP A 75 -13.92 -8.71 -12.82
C ASP A 75 -13.12 -7.44 -13.10
N LEU A 76 -11.86 -7.56 -13.51
CA LEU A 76 -11.02 -6.42 -13.85
C LEU A 76 -11.52 -5.69 -15.10
N ILE A 77 -11.87 -6.44 -16.15
CA ILE A 77 -12.45 -5.88 -17.38
C ILE A 77 -13.77 -5.20 -17.07
N HIS A 78 -14.67 -5.85 -16.33
CA HIS A 78 -15.94 -5.27 -15.94
C HIS A 78 -15.72 -3.97 -15.16
N SER A 79 -14.86 -3.99 -14.13
CA SER A 79 -14.56 -2.83 -13.31
C SER A 79 -13.98 -1.66 -14.14
N ALA A 80 -13.14 -1.95 -15.13
CA ALA A 80 -12.58 -0.95 -16.02
C ALA A 80 -13.64 -0.34 -16.95
N MET A 81 -14.53 -1.17 -17.51
CA MET A 81 -15.59 -0.72 -18.44
C MET A 81 -16.69 0.09 -17.73
N THR A 82 -17.00 -0.23 -16.48
CA THR A 82 -18.02 0.46 -15.69
C THR A 82 -17.45 1.52 -14.76
N PHE A 83 -16.14 1.78 -14.83
CA PHE A 83 -15.47 2.71 -13.95
C PHE A 83 -16.12 4.11 -14.01
N ARG A 84 -16.44 4.62 -12.82
CA ARG A 84 -16.93 5.98 -12.61
C ARG A 84 -16.10 6.58 -11.48
N PRO A 85 -15.29 7.62 -11.75
CA PRO A 85 -14.54 8.29 -10.71
C PRO A 85 -15.49 8.77 -9.62
N ASN A 86 -15.15 8.51 -8.36
CA ASN A 86 -15.83 9.08 -7.22
C ASN A 86 -14.79 9.49 -6.17
N GLY A 87 -15.11 10.49 -5.34
CA GLY A 87 -14.17 11.03 -4.36
C GLY A 87 -13.80 10.07 -3.21
N LEU A 88 -14.32 8.84 -3.23
CA LEU A 88 -14.04 7.78 -2.24
C LEU A 88 -13.24 6.62 -2.85
N SER A 89 -12.96 6.65 -4.15
CA SER A 89 -12.20 5.62 -4.85
C SER A 89 -10.71 5.92 -4.79
N SER A 90 -9.90 4.90 -4.52
CA SER A 90 -8.43 4.94 -4.65
C SER A 90 -7.97 5.19 -6.09
N ALA A 91 -8.83 4.96 -7.09
CA ALA A 91 -8.53 5.22 -8.50
C ALA A 91 -9.21 6.50 -8.99
N ARG A 92 -8.51 7.28 -9.82
CA ARG A 92 -9.04 8.50 -10.46
C ARG A 92 -9.49 8.27 -11.90
N ASP A 93 -8.94 7.25 -12.55
CA ASP A 93 -9.20 6.84 -13.92
C ASP A 93 -8.99 5.30 -14.07
N VAL A 94 -9.25 4.78 -15.28
CA VAL A 94 -9.06 3.36 -15.60
C VAL A 94 -7.60 2.92 -15.45
N PRO A 95 -6.60 3.65 -15.96
CA PRO A 95 -5.18 3.32 -15.72
C PRO A 95 -4.83 3.17 -14.24
N ALA A 96 -5.26 4.10 -13.38
CA ALA A 96 -5.05 4.03 -11.94
C ALA A 96 -5.76 2.81 -11.33
N LEU A 97 -6.99 2.49 -11.77
CA LEU A 97 -7.70 1.29 -11.34
C LEU A 97 -6.90 0.02 -11.65
N LEU A 98 -6.37 -0.10 -12.88
CA LEU A 98 -5.56 -1.25 -13.28
C LEU A 98 -4.29 -1.36 -12.43
N LYS A 99 -3.58 -0.24 -12.22
CA LYS A 99 -2.38 -0.20 -11.38
C LYS A 99 -2.69 -0.63 -9.94
N VAL A 100 -3.73 -0.07 -9.33
CA VAL A 100 -4.15 -0.44 -7.96
C VAL A 100 -4.45 -1.94 -7.89
N ARG A 101 -5.30 -2.45 -8.79
CA ARG A 101 -5.72 -3.86 -8.75
C ARG A 101 -4.57 -4.83 -8.97
N LEU A 102 -3.68 -4.56 -9.92
CA LEU A 102 -2.56 -5.43 -10.24
C LEU A 102 -1.43 -5.32 -9.22
N LEU A 103 -1.05 -4.12 -8.78
CA LEU A 103 0.00 -3.99 -7.77
C LEU A 103 -0.43 -4.59 -6.43
N SER A 104 -1.72 -4.58 -6.08
CA SER A 104 -2.21 -5.27 -4.88
C SER A 104 -2.08 -6.80 -4.94
N THR A 105 -1.98 -7.43 -6.13
CA THR A 105 -1.74 -8.88 -6.19
C THR A 105 -0.33 -9.23 -5.74
N LEU A 106 0.64 -8.33 -5.96
CA LEU A 106 2.00 -8.49 -5.46
C LEU A 106 2.03 -8.48 -3.93
N ASP A 107 1.27 -7.58 -3.29
CA ASP A 107 1.16 -7.55 -1.83
C ASP A 107 0.60 -8.86 -1.27
N ALA A 108 -0.42 -9.41 -1.93
CA ALA A 108 -1.04 -10.66 -1.54
C ALA A 108 -0.10 -11.86 -1.69
N VAL A 109 0.73 -11.86 -2.74
CA VAL A 109 1.73 -12.92 -2.97
C VAL A 109 2.88 -12.83 -1.97
N TRP A 110 3.43 -11.63 -1.74
CA TRP A 110 4.54 -11.44 -0.80
C TRP A 110 4.25 -11.92 0.61
N TRP A 111 3.01 -11.77 1.05
CA TRP A 111 2.60 -12.18 2.38
C TRP A 111 1.63 -13.35 2.37
N ALA A 112 1.65 -14.15 1.30
CA ALA A 112 0.95 -15.42 1.22
C ALA A 112 1.31 -16.27 2.45
N GLY A 113 0.30 -16.90 3.07
CA GLY A 113 0.48 -17.68 4.29
C GLY A 113 0.58 -16.88 5.60
N THR A 114 0.64 -15.54 5.56
CA THR A 114 0.54 -14.73 6.78
C THR A 114 -0.91 -14.68 7.27
N ARG A 115 -1.12 -15.02 8.54
CA ARG A 115 -2.45 -14.92 9.14
C ARG A 115 -2.82 -13.43 9.35
N PRO A 116 -3.99 -12.98 8.86
CA PRO A 116 -4.46 -11.63 9.15
C PRO A 116 -4.93 -11.47 10.59
N PHE A 117 -4.76 -10.28 11.14
CA PHE A 117 -5.41 -9.85 12.37
C PHE A 117 -6.93 -9.76 12.14
N ARG A 118 -7.69 -10.66 12.75
CA ARG A 118 -9.14 -10.75 12.56
C ARG A 118 -9.88 -9.67 13.34
N THR A 119 -9.39 -9.31 14.53
CA THR A 119 -10.05 -8.36 15.44
C THR A 119 -9.12 -7.24 15.88
N ASP A 120 -9.70 -6.12 16.32
CA ASP A 120 -8.93 -5.01 16.90
C ASP A 120 -8.18 -5.44 18.18
N ILE A 121 -8.74 -6.38 18.94
CA ILE A 121 -8.08 -6.93 20.14
C ILE A 121 -6.78 -7.61 19.76
N GLU A 122 -6.80 -8.48 18.74
CA GLU A 122 -5.59 -9.16 18.25
C GLU A 122 -4.51 -8.13 17.90
N VAL A 123 -4.85 -7.01 17.26
CA VAL A 123 -3.91 -5.92 16.97
C VAL A 123 -3.35 -5.27 18.24
N THR A 124 -4.19 -4.95 19.21
CA THR A 124 -3.75 -4.22 20.41
C THR A 124 -2.95 -5.06 21.40
N THR A 125 -3.10 -6.39 21.36
CA THR A 125 -2.44 -7.32 22.29
C THR A 125 -1.25 -8.06 21.68
N ASP A 126 -1.03 -7.94 20.37
CA ASP A 126 0.09 -8.60 19.70
C ASP A 126 1.44 -7.99 20.16
N ALA A 127 2.28 -8.83 20.76
CA ALA A 127 3.58 -8.42 21.28
C ALA A 127 4.60 -8.04 20.18
N GLY A 128 4.34 -8.42 18.93
CA GLY A 128 5.13 -8.06 17.77
C GLY A 128 4.73 -6.72 17.14
N LEU A 129 3.76 -6.00 17.69
CA LEU A 129 3.36 -4.67 17.26
C LEU A 129 3.77 -3.59 18.25
N ILE A 130 4.26 -2.47 17.72
CA ILE A 130 4.62 -1.29 18.50
C ILE A 130 3.43 -0.32 18.51
N ASP A 131 3.05 0.12 19.71
CA ASP A 131 2.15 1.25 19.89
C ASP A 131 2.85 2.56 19.51
N LEU A 132 2.41 3.16 18.41
CA LEU A 132 3.01 4.40 17.90
C LEU A 132 2.86 5.57 18.88
N ARG A 133 1.88 5.56 19.78
CA ARG A 133 1.72 6.63 20.78
C ARG A 133 2.88 6.62 21.76
N GLN A 134 3.29 5.42 22.18
CA GLN A 134 4.42 5.24 23.08
C GLN A 134 5.75 5.51 22.37
N ALA A 135 5.91 5.01 21.15
CA ALA A 135 7.09 5.29 20.33
C ALA A 135 7.27 6.80 20.09
N ARG A 136 6.16 7.52 19.83
CA ARG A 136 6.17 8.98 19.72
C ARG A 136 6.63 9.66 21.01
N SER A 137 6.13 9.23 22.18
CA SER A 137 6.55 9.82 23.46
C SER A 137 8.02 9.57 23.79
N ARG A 138 8.62 8.51 23.23
CA ARG A 138 10.05 8.22 23.34
C ARG A 138 10.90 8.89 22.26
N GLY A 139 10.29 9.64 21.33
CA GLY A 139 11.00 10.31 20.24
C GLY A 139 11.49 9.39 19.13
N GLU A 140 10.94 8.16 19.04
CA GLU A 140 11.40 7.11 18.11
C GLU A 140 10.81 7.25 16.70
N LEU A 141 9.88 8.19 16.48
CA LEU A 141 9.20 8.38 15.21
C LEU A 141 9.71 9.63 14.48
N ARG A 142 10.09 9.44 13.22
CA ARG A 142 10.53 10.49 12.29
C ARG A 142 9.45 10.92 11.31
N PHE A 143 8.30 10.24 11.32
CA PHE A 143 7.08 10.62 10.61
C PHE A 143 6.00 11.09 11.58
N ASP A 144 5.02 11.82 11.06
CA ASP A 144 3.86 12.25 11.81
C ASP A 144 2.65 11.34 11.56
N PHE A 145 1.77 11.26 12.57
CA PHE A 145 0.49 10.59 12.44
C PHE A 145 -0.52 11.21 13.40
N ARG A 146 -1.80 10.90 13.19
CA ARG A 146 -2.87 11.30 14.09
C ARG A 146 -3.74 10.11 14.43
N THR A 147 -4.14 10.01 15.69
CA THR A 147 -5.15 9.04 16.13
C THR A 147 -6.56 9.52 15.80
N GLN A 148 -7.43 8.59 15.46
CA GLN A 148 -8.86 8.88 15.33
C GLN A 148 -9.40 9.33 16.68
N VAL A 149 -10.27 10.34 16.66
CA VAL A 149 -10.94 10.80 17.88
C VAL A 149 -12.44 10.58 17.74
N PHE A 150 -12.97 9.86 18.72
CA PHE A 150 -14.37 9.49 18.79
C PHE A 150 -15.21 10.58 19.49
N ASP A 151 -14.59 11.43 20.33
CA ASP A 151 -15.29 12.45 21.12
C ASP A 151 -15.67 13.71 20.33
N LEU A 152 -16.94 14.13 20.43
CA LEU A 152 -17.49 15.33 19.79
C LEU A 152 -16.75 16.64 20.09
N PRO A 153 -16.34 16.96 21.34
CA PRO A 153 -15.66 18.22 21.64
C PRO A 153 -14.31 18.36 20.91
N ARG A 154 -13.56 17.27 20.86
CA ARG A 154 -12.27 17.21 20.17
C ARG A 154 -12.43 17.24 18.64
N ARG A 155 -13.57 16.77 18.09
CA ARG A 155 -13.91 16.99 16.67
C ARG A 155 -14.13 18.46 16.36
N GLY A 156 -14.75 19.22 17.27
CA GLY A 156 -14.93 20.67 17.16
C GLY A 156 -13.61 21.44 17.13
N VAL A 157 -12.70 21.15 18.06
CA VAL A 157 -11.34 21.72 18.07
C VAL A 157 -10.60 21.40 16.77
N ARG A 158 -10.74 20.18 16.24
CA ARG A 158 -10.13 19.78 14.96
C ARG A 158 -10.73 20.50 13.76
N ALA A 159 -12.02 20.81 13.78
CA ALA A 159 -12.64 21.59 12.71
C ALA A 159 -12.12 23.04 12.73
N LEU A 160 -11.92 23.59 13.94
CA LEU A 160 -11.36 24.92 14.13
C LEU A 160 -9.88 24.98 13.73
N ASP A 161 -9.04 24.03 14.15
CA ASP A 161 -7.63 23.94 13.76
C ASP A 161 -7.48 23.82 12.23
N ARG A 162 -8.32 23.02 11.58
CA ARG A 162 -8.36 22.92 10.11
C ARG A 162 -8.72 24.24 9.41
N ARG A 163 -9.59 25.05 10.03
CA ARG A 163 -10.00 26.35 9.48
C ARG A 163 -8.94 27.43 9.70
N LEU A 164 -8.27 27.41 10.85
CA LEU A 164 -7.28 28.41 11.23
C LEU A 164 -5.88 28.10 10.70
N ARG A 165 -5.55 26.81 10.49
CA ARG A 165 -4.22 26.33 10.08
C ARG A 165 -4.33 25.24 9.01
N PRO A 166 -4.88 25.54 7.82
CA PRO A 166 -5.15 24.53 6.78
C PRO A 166 -3.90 23.83 6.24
N ARG A 167 -2.70 24.41 6.47
CA ARG A 167 -1.41 23.83 6.07
C ARG A 167 -0.76 22.94 7.13
N HIS A 168 -1.26 22.94 8.37
CA HIS A 168 -0.59 22.32 9.52
C HIS A 168 -0.78 20.80 9.62
N SER A 169 -1.87 20.26 9.08
CA SER A 169 -2.09 18.81 9.05
C SER A 169 -2.99 18.42 7.89
N PRO A 170 -2.86 17.20 7.35
CA PRO A 170 -3.75 16.71 6.32
C PRO A 170 -5.16 16.49 6.83
N ARG A 171 -6.11 16.38 5.88
CA ARG A 171 -7.53 16.21 6.18
C ARG A 171 -7.88 14.73 6.33
N THR A 172 -7.34 14.10 7.36
CA THR A 172 -7.55 12.66 7.59
C THR A 172 -8.29 12.41 8.89
N ILE A 173 -9.06 11.32 8.91
CA ILE A 173 -9.83 10.89 10.08
C ILE A 173 -8.91 10.45 11.24
N GLY A 174 -7.68 10.07 10.91
CA GLY A 174 -6.68 9.51 11.83
C GLY A 174 -6.79 8.00 11.97
N MET A 175 -5.74 7.39 12.50
CA MET A 175 -5.62 5.95 12.73
C MET A 175 -6.48 5.52 13.93
N ARG A 176 -7.38 4.55 13.72
CA ARG A 176 -8.08 3.86 14.81
C ARG A 176 -7.12 2.99 15.62
N LEU A 177 -6.29 2.23 14.92
CA LEU A 177 -5.30 1.32 15.46
C LEU A 177 -3.89 1.85 15.14
N PRO A 178 -3.32 2.73 15.98
CA PRO A 178 -2.00 3.31 15.76
C PRO A 178 -0.89 2.32 16.15
N TYR A 179 -0.91 1.14 15.53
CA TYR A 179 0.04 0.05 15.76
C TYR A 179 0.74 -0.30 14.46
N GLY A 180 2.02 -0.66 14.55
CA GLY A 180 2.83 -1.04 13.40
C GLY A 180 3.88 -2.08 13.77
N ARG A 181 4.28 -2.89 12.78
CA ARG A 181 5.43 -3.78 12.95
C ARG A 181 6.72 -2.97 13.05
N PRO A 182 7.69 -3.36 13.89
CA PRO A 182 8.98 -2.68 14.03
C PRO A 182 9.66 -2.44 12.68
N GLU A 183 9.60 -3.42 11.77
CA GLU A 183 10.24 -3.36 10.46
C GLU A 183 9.59 -2.32 9.55
N VAL A 184 8.25 -2.21 9.57
CA VAL A 184 7.52 -1.18 8.83
C VAL A 184 7.82 0.21 9.39
N ILE A 185 7.90 0.34 10.72
CA ILE A 185 8.25 1.61 11.38
C ILE A 185 9.68 2.04 11.03
N ALA A 186 10.62 1.09 10.99
CA ALA A 186 12.00 1.36 10.60
C ALA A 186 12.09 1.91 9.17
N VAL A 187 11.37 1.30 8.23
CA VAL A 187 11.31 1.79 6.84
C VAL A 187 10.63 3.15 6.73
N LEU A 188 9.54 3.40 7.46
CA LEU A 188 8.89 4.72 7.49
C LEU A 188 9.80 5.80 8.07
N ASN A 189 10.60 5.47 9.09
CA ASN A 189 11.60 6.39 9.63
C ASN A 189 12.71 6.67 8.62
N ALA A 190 13.14 5.67 7.86
CA ALA A 190 14.15 5.84 6.81
C ALA A 190 13.63 6.67 5.63
N ILE A 191 12.37 6.47 5.23
CA ILE A 191 11.67 7.34 4.25
C ILE A 191 11.66 8.80 4.72
N ALA A 192 11.40 9.04 6.00
CA ALA A 192 11.41 10.40 6.56
C ALA A 192 12.82 11.03 6.53
N ASP A 193 13.86 10.25 6.81
CA ASP A 193 15.25 10.72 6.72
C ASP A 193 15.63 11.06 5.26
N ASP A 194 15.29 10.19 4.31
CA ASP A 194 15.57 10.41 2.89
C ASP A 194 14.84 11.65 2.36
N LEU A 195 13.59 11.86 2.78
CA LEU A 195 12.83 13.07 2.45
C LEU A 195 13.52 14.31 3.03
N ALA A 196 13.93 14.27 4.31
CA ALA A 196 14.62 15.38 4.94
C ALA A 196 15.97 15.68 4.25
N HIS A 197 16.64 14.66 3.71
CA HIS A 197 17.86 14.85 2.94
C HIS A 197 17.59 15.53 1.57
N ARG A 198 16.56 15.09 0.84
CA ARG A 198 16.22 15.63 -0.49
C ARG A 198 15.52 16.98 -0.44
N ALA A 199 14.70 17.20 0.57
CA ALA A 199 13.93 18.41 0.78
C ALA A 199 14.01 18.83 2.25
N PRO A 200 15.10 19.50 2.68
CA PRO A 200 15.32 19.86 4.09
C PRO A 200 14.22 20.72 4.74
N ASN A 201 13.44 21.44 3.92
CA ASN A 201 12.33 22.27 4.39
C ASN A 201 10.98 21.55 4.35
N ALA A 202 10.93 20.29 3.89
CA ALA A 202 9.71 19.51 3.87
C ALA A 202 9.25 19.21 5.30
N PRO A 203 7.93 19.23 5.57
CA PRO A 203 7.44 18.62 6.79
C PRO A 203 7.72 17.11 6.77
N ARG A 204 7.67 16.49 7.95
CA ARG A 204 7.79 15.04 8.07
C ARG A 204 6.66 14.36 7.26
N PRO A 205 6.91 13.18 6.67
CA PRO A 205 5.85 12.41 6.02
C PRO A 205 4.72 12.15 7.01
N TRP A 206 3.49 12.19 6.51
CA TRP A 206 2.32 11.91 7.34
C TRP A 206 1.74 10.55 7.00
N VAL A 207 1.71 9.66 8.00
CA VAL A 207 1.16 8.30 7.84
C VAL A 207 -0.29 8.31 8.29
N ASN A 208 -1.17 7.84 7.39
CA ASN A 208 -2.62 7.80 7.57
C ASN A 208 -3.12 6.48 8.14
N SER A 209 -2.47 5.37 7.76
CA SER A 209 -2.87 4.02 8.14
C SER A 209 -1.65 3.13 8.26
N LEU A 210 -1.74 2.15 9.16
CA LEU A 210 -0.78 1.04 9.34
C LEU A 210 -1.60 -0.25 9.52
N VAL A 211 -1.47 -0.93 10.65
CA VAL A 211 -2.21 -2.18 10.89
C VAL A 211 -3.70 -1.90 10.96
N ARG A 212 -4.48 -2.70 10.24
CA ARG A 212 -5.94 -2.79 10.39
C ARG A 212 -6.30 -4.20 10.85
N SER A 213 -7.47 -4.37 11.45
CA SER A 213 -8.05 -5.71 11.60
C SER A 213 -8.99 -5.97 10.42
N VAL A 214 -9.31 -7.25 10.17
CA VAL A 214 -10.35 -7.61 9.18
C VAL A 214 -11.70 -7.01 9.57
N ALA A 215 -12.07 -7.04 10.86
CA ALA A 215 -13.29 -6.40 11.35
C ALA A 215 -13.33 -4.90 11.03
N TYR A 216 -12.24 -4.17 11.27
CA TYR A 216 -12.12 -2.75 10.91
C TYR A 216 -12.28 -2.56 9.39
N GLN A 217 -11.61 -3.41 8.62
CA GLN A 217 -11.62 -3.33 7.17
C GLN A 217 -13.02 -3.56 6.59
N ASP A 218 -13.79 -4.49 7.17
CA ASP A 218 -15.15 -4.80 6.77
C ASP A 218 -16.14 -3.68 7.16
N GLU A 219 -15.98 -3.06 8.33
CA GLU A 219 -16.73 -1.86 8.73
C GLU A 219 -16.51 -0.69 7.75
N MET A 220 -15.26 -0.50 7.28
CA MET A 220 -14.96 0.51 6.26
C MET A 220 -15.65 0.20 4.93
N ARG A 221 -15.67 -1.07 4.49
CA ARG A 221 -16.40 -1.47 3.28
C ARG A 221 -17.89 -1.18 3.38
N GLY A 222 -18.50 -1.50 4.53
CA GLY A 222 -19.91 -1.20 4.80
C GLY A 222 -20.25 0.30 4.73
N SER A 223 -19.24 1.17 4.85
CA SER A 223 -19.37 2.63 4.73
C SER A 223 -19.02 3.18 3.34
N GLY A 224 -18.79 2.30 2.35
CA GLY A 224 -18.53 2.68 0.95
C GLY A 224 -17.05 2.77 0.54
N TYR A 225 -16.09 2.39 1.41
CA TYR A 225 -14.68 2.31 1.02
C TYR A 225 -14.41 1.03 0.22
N THR A 226 -13.80 1.17 -0.96
CA THR A 226 -13.48 0.07 -1.88
C THR A 226 -12.11 -0.54 -1.58
N ALA A 227 -11.89 -1.02 -0.37
CA ALA A 227 -10.65 -1.71 -0.02
C ALA A 227 -10.80 -3.22 -0.22
N ALA A 228 -9.95 -3.84 -1.03
CA ALA A 228 -10.00 -5.29 -1.29
C ALA A 228 -9.86 -6.13 0.00
N SER A 229 -10.53 -7.28 0.06
CA SER A 229 -10.32 -8.30 1.12
C SER A 229 -8.92 -8.89 0.97
N GLY A 230 -8.18 -8.99 2.08
CA GLY A 230 -6.78 -9.44 2.06
C GLY A 230 -5.74 -8.32 2.00
N SER A 231 -6.11 -7.06 2.32
CA SER A 231 -5.15 -5.95 2.37
C SER A 231 -3.93 -6.27 3.26
N ALA A 232 -2.73 -5.95 2.80
CA ALA A 232 -1.49 -6.06 3.57
C ALA A 232 -1.52 -5.27 4.90
N HIS A 233 -2.45 -4.31 5.06
CA HIS A 233 -2.74 -3.68 6.36
C HIS A 233 -3.23 -4.68 7.39
N CYS A 234 -4.08 -5.64 7.01
CA CYS A 234 -4.58 -6.70 7.88
C CYS A 234 -3.51 -7.71 8.26
N LEU A 235 -2.43 -7.78 7.50
CA LEU A 235 -1.24 -8.60 7.79
C LEU A 235 -0.19 -7.82 8.59
N GLY A 236 -0.36 -6.49 8.69
CA GLY A 236 0.51 -5.56 9.40
C GLY A 236 1.76 -5.13 8.63
N TRP A 237 1.81 -5.38 7.33
CA TRP A 237 2.98 -5.13 6.48
C TRP A 237 2.83 -3.92 5.55
N ALA A 238 1.74 -3.16 5.68
CA ALA A 238 1.48 -1.99 4.86
C ALA A 238 1.24 -0.71 5.64
N ALA A 239 1.49 0.41 4.96
CA ALA A 239 1.24 1.76 5.43
C ALA A 239 0.65 2.64 4.31
N ASP A 240 -0.21 3.58 4.68
CA ASP A 240 -0.70 4.60 3.74
C ASP A 240 -0.05 5.94 4.11
N ILE A 241 0.61 6.57 3.14
CA ILE A 241 1.32 7.85 3.32
C ILE A 241 0.56 8.95 2.58
N GLU A 242 0.24 10.04 3.26
CA GLU A 242 -0.50 11.18 2.67
C GLU A 242 0.35 11.90 1.62
N MET A 243 -0.12 11.90 0.38
CA MET A 243 0.53 12.57 -0.76
C MET A 243 -0.13 13.90 -1.10
N ASP A 244 -1.46 13.98 -1.13
CA ASP A 244 -2.16 15.20 -1.55
C ASP A 244 -1.79 16.43 -0.68
N TRP A 245 -1.57 16.25 0.63
CA TRP A 245 -1.09 17.32 1.50
C TRP A 245 0.34 17.73 1.19
N MET A 246 1.24 16.77 0.97
CA MET A 246 2.62 17.04 0.59
C MET A 246 2.69 17.78 -0.75
N THR A 247 1.88 17.37 -1.72
CA THR A 247 1.73 18.06 -3.01
C THR A 247 1.24 19.50 -2.84
N ARG A 248 0.21 19.73 -2.01
CA ARG A 248 -0.26 21.10 -1.69
C ARG A 248 0.80 21.99 -1.02
N LEU A 249 1.78 21.39 -0.35
CA LEU A 249 2.89 22.10 0.27
C LEU A 249 4.10 22.24 -0.67
N GLY A 250 4.05 21.67 -1.88
CA GLY A 250 5.15 21.72 -2.86
C GLY A 250 6.22 20.65 -2.65
N PHE A 251 5.97 19.64 -1.81
CA PHE A 251 6.92 18.55 -1.50
C PHE A 251 6.45 17.17 -1.99
N GLY A 252 5.37 17.12 -2.76
CA GLY A 252 4.80 15.88 -3.31
C GLY A 252 5.80 15.10 -4.16
N ASP A 253 6.45 15.77 -5.12
CA ASP A 253 7.42 15.14 -6.02
C ASP A 253 8.64 14.59 -5.29
N ALA A 254 9.11 15.31 -4.26
CA ALA A 254 10.24 14.86 -3.44
C ALA A 254 9.91 13.59 -2.65
N LEU A 255 8.72 13.54 -2.04
CA LEU A 255 8.26 12.33 -1.35
C LEU A 255 8.00 11.19 -2.33
N ALA A 256 7.39 11.46 -3.47
CA ALA A 256 7.17 10.48 -4.53
C ALA A 256 8.49 9.85 -5.00
N ALA A 257 9.52 10.67 -5.23
CA ALA A 257 10.84 10.19 -5.61
C ALA A 257 11.46 9.26 -4.55
N VAL A 258 11.37 9.59 -3.26
CA VAL A 258 11.84 8.70 -2.18
C VAL A 258 11.11 7.36 -2.21
N LEU A 259 9.78 7.37 -2.35
CA LEU A 259 8.98 6.14 -2.37
C LEU A 259 9.28 5.29 -3.61
N LEU A 260 9.41 5.92 -4.78
CA LEU A 260 9.70 5.23 -6.04
C LEU A 260 11.12 4.67 -6.08
N ASP A 261 12.12 5.38 -5.56
CA ASP A 261 13.50 4.87 -5.50
C ASP A 261 13.59 3.59 -4.64
N ARG A 262 12.83 3.54 -3.53
CA ARG A 262 12.73 2.34 -2.69
C ARG A 262 11.92 1.22 -3.35
N ALA A 263 10.94 1.57 -4.18
CA ALA A 263 10.21 0.59 -4.99
C ALA A 263 11.08 -0.01 -6.09
N ASP A 264 11.95 0.81 -6.71
CA ASP A 264 12.92 0.38 -7.73
C ASP A 264 14.01 -0.51 -7.12
N ALA A 265 14.40 -0.24 -5.86
CA ALA A 265 15.24 -1.12 -5.05
C ALA A 265 14.50 -2.37 -4.52
N ALA A 266 13.20 -2.50 -4.80
CA ALA A 266 12.30 -3.55 -4.32
C ALA A 266 12.27 -3.72 -2.79
N GLU A 267 12.50 -2.64 -2.04
CA GLU A 267 12.34 -2.65 -0.58
C GLU A 267 10.86 -2.61 -0.19
N ILE A 268 10.05 -1.94 -1.00
CA ILE A 268 8.61 -1.78 -0.82
C ILE A 268 7.89 -1.91 -2.17
N ASN A 269 6.63 -2.34 -2.15
CA ASN A 269 5.72 -2.08 -3.25
C ASN A 269 5.05 -0.73 -2.99
N VAL A 270 4.88 0.08 -4.03
CA VAL A 270 4.22 1.40 -3.95
C VAL A 270 3.04 1.43 -4.92
N ILE A 271 1.87 1.81 -4.41
CA ILE A 271 0.63 1.93 -5.17
C ILE A 271 0.10 3.36 -4.98
N ASP A 272 -0.08 4.07 -6.10
CA ASP A 272 -0.71 5.39 -6.09
C ASP A 272 -2.24 5.24 -5.96
N GLU A 273 -2.76 5.53 -4.76
CA GLU A 273 -4.20 5.55 -4.47
C GLU A 273 -4.77 6.98 -4.47
N GLY A 274 -4.08 7.92 -5.12
CA GLY A 274 -4.47 9.32 -5.22
C GLY A 274 -4.11 10.11 -3.97
N GLN A 275 -5.02 10.19 -2.98
CA GLN A 275 -4.79 11.05 -1.81
C GLN A 275 -3.60 10.56 -0.98
N ALA A 276 -3.52 9.25 -0.80
CA ALA A 276 -2.43 8.59 -0.13
C ALA A 276 -1.80 7.59 -1.08
N TRP A 277 -0.51 7.33 -0.90
CA TRP A 277 0.15 6.20 -1.54
C TRP A 277 0.24 5.07 -0.55
N HIS A 278 -0.20 3.90 -0.98
CA HIS A 278 -0.07 2.66 -0.25
C HIS A 278 1.34 2.12 -0.45
N ILE A 279 1.95 1.68 0.64
CA ILE A 279 3.20 0.93 0.61
C ILE A 279 3.02 -0.41 1.29
N CYS A 280 3.63 -1.45 0.73
CA CYS A 280 3.73 -2.77 1.35
C CYS A 280 5.21 -3.13 1.46
N LEU A 281 5.64 -3.61 2.63
CA LEU A 281 7.04 -3.99 2.85
C LEU A 281 7.36 -5.29 2.11
N ASN A 282 8.49 -5.33 1.40
CA ASN A 282 8.98 -6.58 0.81
C ASN A 282 9.46 -7.53 1.93
N PRO A 283 9.04 -8.82 1.93
CA PRO A 283 9.47 -9.82 2.92
C PRO A 283 10.99 -9.90 3.15
N ARG A 284 11.81 -9.61 2.13
CA ARG A 284 13.28 -9.57 2.24
C ARG A 284 13.76 -8.55 3.28
N MET A 285 13.05 -7.43 3.42
CA MET A 285 13.41 -6.37 4.37
C MET A 285 13.21 -6.78 5.82
N ARG A 286 12.35 -7.77 6.08
CA ARG A 286 12.15 -8.31 7.44
C ARG A 286 13.45 -8.88 8.01
N ARG A 287 14.23 -9.56 7.18
CA ARG A 287 15.51 -10.17 7.57
C ARG A 287 16.56 -9.09 7.83
N THR A 288 16.66 -8.12 6.93
CA THR A 288 17.62 -7.02 7.03
C THR A 288 17.43 -6.17 8.30
N VAL A 289 16.18 -5.84 8.65
CA VAL A 289 15.91 -5.07 9.88
C VAL A 289 16.23 -5.88 11.14
N LYS A 290 16.14 -7.21 11.09
CA LYS A 290 16.56 -8.10 12.18
C LYS A 290 18.07 -8.36 12.22
N GLY A 291 18.85 -7.79 11.29
CA GLY A 291 20.30 -8.03 11.18
C GLY A 291 20.66 -9.38 10.55
N GLU A 292 19.70 -10.07 9.93
CA GLU A 292 19.95 -11.30 9.18
C GLU A 292 20.34 -10.93 7.74
N PRO A 293 21.43 -11.50 7.19
CA PRO A 293 21.86 -11.20 5.82
C PRO A 293 20.77 -11.63 4.82
N CYS A 294 20.50 -10.79 3.82
CA CYS A 294 19.69 -11.19 2.66
C CYS A 294 20.47 -12.28 1.90
N ALA A 295 19.81 -13.38 1.56
CA ALA A 295 20.38 -14.33 0.61
C ALA A 295 20.52 -13.62 -0.75
N GLU A 296 21.74 -13.65 -1.29
CA GLU A 296 22.06 -13.19 -2.65
C GLU A 296 21.36 -14.05 -3.71
#